data_AF-A0A946X456-F1
#
_entry.id   AF-A0A946X456-F1
#
_cell.length_a   1.000
_cell.length_b   1.000
_cell.length_c   1.000
_cell.angle_alpha   90.00
_cell.angle_beta   90.00
_cell.angle_gamma   90.00
#
_symmetry.space_group_name_H-M   'P 1'
#
loop_
_entity.id
_entity.type
_entity.pdbx_description
1 polymer ?
#
loop_
_entity_poly.entity_id
_entity_poly.type
_entity_poly.pdbx_seq_one_letter_code
_entity_poly.pdbx_strand_id
1 'polypeptide(L)'
;MARPSVSTRAIVFGLALLPITVYWMSVAELKYNSQATALPIFVYPVCVLFLLAVGSLPIRRYWPQAALRSGELLTIYVMLVGATSLGAYGMMQDLFAVIAHPYQYATPENDWQALFFRYIPVYLTPDDPAALDAYYEGGSSLHVSRHLRAWARPALVWGVFACLIVWMMLCVNTLLRRQWIERERLVFPIVQLPLALARSGSFFRSRLLWIGFGMVAAIDLIDGLHVLYPAVPGINVKLYD
;
A
#
# COMPACT_ATOMS: atom_id res chain seq x y z
N MET A 1 27.88 2.54 18.44
CA MET A 1 26.57 2.77 17.79
C MET A 1 26.84 3.18 16.34
N ALA A 2 26.65 2.28 15.37
CA ALA A 2 26.82 2.63 13.96
C ALA A 2 25.68 3.56 13.55
N ARG A 3 26.00 4.76 13.02
CA ARG A 3 25.00 5.68 12.48
C ARG A 3 24.16 4.92 11.44
N PRO A 4 22.81 4.94 11.51
CA PRO A 4 21.99 4.40 10.44
C PRO A 4 22.07 5.37 9.27
N SER A 5 23.15 5.31 8.49
CA SER A 5 23.22 6.00 7.21
C SER A 5 22.24 5.31 6.27
N VAL A 6 21.27 6.06 5.76
CA VAL A 6 20.42 5.61 4.65
C VAL A 6 21.33 5.16 3.52
N SER A 7 21.26 3.87 3.19
CA SER A 7 22.10 3.27 2.15
C SER A 7 21.47 3.54 0.78
N THR A 8 22.25 4.04 -0.18
CA THR A 8 21.79 4.20 -1.58
C THR A 8 21.25 2.89 -2.14
N ARG A 9 21.85 1.75 -1.76
CA ARG A 9 21.36 0.41 -2.10
C ARG A 9 19.93 0.20 -1.62
N ALA A 10 19.63 0.55 -0.38
CA ALA A 10 18.28 0.42 0.18
C ALA A 10 17.26 1.30 -0.55
N ILE A 11 17.64 2.52 -0.94
CA ILE A 11 16.77 3.41 -1.73
C ILE A 11 16.47 2.78 -3.09
N VAL A 12 17.48 2.27 -3.81
CA VAL A 12 17.29 1.64 -5.12
C VAL A 12 16.39 0.41 -5.01
N PHE A 13 16.63 -0.47 -4.03
CA PHE A 13 15.78 -1.63 -3.78
C PHE A 13 14.34 -1.21 -3.41
N GLY A 14 14.20 -0.20 -2.56
CA GLY A 14 12.91 0.36 -2.18
C GLY A 14 12.15 0.87 -3.41
N LEU A 15 12.78 1.72 -4.23
CA LEU A 15 12.19 2.27 -5.47
C LEU A 15 11.77 1.16 -6.45
N ALA A 16 12.55 0.09 -6.59
CA ALA A 16 12.18 -1.05 -7.42
C ALA A 16 10.97 -1.82 -6.87
N LEU A 17 10.85 -1.93 -5.53
CA LEU A 17 9.74 -2.63 -4.87
C LEU A 17 8.45 -1.81 -4.78
N LEU A 18 8.53 -0.47 -4.82
CA LEU A 18 7.36 0.41 -4.76
C LEU A 18 6.28 0.05 -5.80
N PRO A 19 6.56 0.04 -7.12
CA PRO A 19 5.52 -0.24 -8.12
C PRO A 19 4.97 -1.66 -7.97
N ILE A 20 5.81 -2.63 -7.59
CA ILE A 20 5.39 -4.01 -7.37
C ILE A 20 4.40 -4.09 -6.20
N THR A 21 4.71 -3.41 -5.10
CA THR A 21 3.90 -3.44 -3.88
C THR A 21 2.59 -2.68 -4.07
N VAL A 22 2.63 -1.52 -4.72
CA VAL A 22 1.42 -0.74 -5.04
C VAL A 22 0.54 -1.50 -6.01
N TYR A 23 1.11 -2.12 -7.06
CA TYR A 23 0.34 -2.94 -7.99
C TYR A 23 -0.32 -4.14 -7.30
N TRP A 24 0.45 -4.87 -6.47
CA TRP A 24 -0.09 -6.00 -5.72
C TRP A 24 -1.24 -5.57 -4.79
N MET A 25 -1.05 -4.47 -4.06
CA MET A 25 -2.08 -3.87 -3.23
C MET A 25 -3.32 -3.51 -4.06
N SER A 26 -3.20 -2.69 -5.11
CA SER A 26 -4.33 -2.29 -5.94
C SER A 26 -5.09 -3.46 -6.54
N VAL A 27 -4.40 -4.52 -6.99
CA VAL A 27 -5.06 -5.73 -7.49
C VAL A 27 -5.77 -6.48 -6.35
N ALA A 28 -5.12 -6.66 -5.21
CA ALA A 28 -5.72 -7.34 -4.07
C ALA A 28 -6.98 -6.61 -3.56
N GLU A 29 -6.92 -5.29 -3.45
CA GLU A 29 -8.02 -4.50 -2.90
C GLU A 29 -9.15 -4.27 -3.92
N LEU A 30 -8.84 -3.84 -5.15
CA LEU A 30 -9.87 -3.49 -6.13
C LEU A 30 -10.47 -4.70 -6.86
N LYS A 31 -9.66 -5.74 -7.13
CA LYS A 31 -10.13 -6.93 -7.88
C LYS A 31 -10.63 -8.03 -6.95
N TYR A 32 -9.97 -8.22 -5.81
CA TYR A 32 -10.26 -9.31 -4.88
C TYR A 32 -10.93 -8.83 -3.58
N ASN A 33 -11.30 -7.54 -3.49
CA ASN A 33 -11.97 -6.94 -2.33
C ASN A 33 -11.24 -7.18 -1.00
N SER A 34 -9.92 -7.32 -1.05
CA SER A 34 -9.09 -7.41 0.15
C SER A 34 -9.00 -6.03 0.79
N GLN A 35 -9.64 -5.80 1.93
CA GLN A 35 -9.54 -4.51 2.64
C GLN A 35 -8.34 -4.48 3.60
N ALA A 36 -7.18 -4.96 3.16
CA ALA A 36 -6.03 -5.16 4.03
C ALA A 36 -5.41 -3.83 4.51
N THR A 37 -5.51 -2.75 3.72
CA THR A 37 -5.08 -1.41 4.16
C THR A 37 -6.04 -0.74 5.16
N ALA A 38 -7.25 -1.26 5.34
CA ALA A 38 -8.16 -0.77 6.39
C ALA A 38 -7.73 -1.23 7.80
N LEU A 39 -6.86 -2.23 7.89
CA LEU A 39 -6.30 -2.68 9.16
C LEU A 39 -5.22 -1.70 9.67
N PRO A 40 -5.09 -1.50 11.00
CA PRO A 40 -4.07 -0.61 11.55
C PRO A 40 -2.63 -1.02 11.23
N ILE A 41 -2.41 -2.30 10.93
CA ILE A 41 -1.10 -2.82 10.54
C ILE A 41 -0.91 -2.69 9.03
N PHE A 42 0.28 -2.22 8.62
CA PHE A 42 0.68 -2.13 7.22
C PHE A 42 0.97 -3.52 6.64
N VAL A 43 -0.08 -4.30 6.31
CA VAL A 43 0.02 -5.70 5.88
C VAL A 43 1.00 -5.87 4.73
N TYR A 44 0.83 -5.13 3.62
CA TYR A 44 1.70 -5.28 2.44
C TYR A 44 3.18 -4.94 2.74
N PRO A 45 3.53 -3.78 3.35
CA PRO A 45 4.91 -3.51 3.75
C PRO A 45 5.48 -4.53 4.74
N VAL A 46 4.67 -5.03 5.68
CA VAL A 46 5.10 -6.08 6.64
C VAL A 46 5.38 -7.39 5.92
N CYS A 47 4.53 -7.81 5.00
CA CYS A 47 4.73 -9.01 4.18
C CYS A 47 6.02 -8.89 3.35
N VAL A 48 6.22 -7.78 2.64
CA VAL A 48 7.45 -7.54 1.87
C VAL A 48 8.68 -7.55 2.78
N LEU A 49 8.61 -6.89 3.94
CA LEU A 49 9.68 -6.89 4.92
C LEU A 49 9.98 -8.29 5.46
N PHE A 50 8.96 -9.10 5.74
CA PHE A 50 9.10 -10.49 6.16
C PHE A 50 9.81 -11.32 5.08
N LEU A 51 9.40 -11.21 3.83
CA LEU A 51 10.03 -11.91 2.70
C LEU A 51 11.49 -11.49 2.51
N LEU A 52 11.78 -10.19 2.59
CA LEU A 52 13.17 -9.69 2.53
C LEU A 52 14.00 -10.19 3.71
N ALA A 53 13.44 -10.21 4.91
CA ALA A 53 14.13 -10.65 6.11
C ALA A 53 14.44 -12.16 6.06
N VAL A 54 13.45 -13.00 5.70
CA VAL A 54 13.64 -14.44 5.51
C VAL A 54 14.60 -14.73 4.36
N GLY A 55 14.44 -14.08 3.21
CA GLY A 55 15.33 -14.21 2.06
C GLY A 55 16.76 -13.76 2.35
N SER A 56 16.96 -12.83 3.29
CA SER A 56 18.30 -12.40 3.71
C SER A 56 19.04 -13.44 4.55
N LEU A 57 18.36 -14.43 5.16
CA LEU A 57 18.98 -15.47 5.98
C LEU A 57 19.99 -16.34 5.20
N PRO A 58 19.63 -16.98 4.06
CA PRO A 58 20.60 -17.72 3.26
C PRO A 58 21.65 -16.79 2.63
N ILE A 59 21.28 -15.59 2.20
CA ILE A 59 22.23 -14.63 1.62
C ILE A 59 23.31 -14.26 2.64
N ARG A 60 22.97 -14.09 3.92
CA ARG A 60 23.96 -13.86 4.99
C ARG A 60 24.92 -15.02 5.17
N ARG A 61 24.48 -16.25 4.89
CA ARG A 61 25.30 -17.46 5.01
C ARG A 61 26.27 -17.62 3.84
N TYR A 62 25.82 -17.36 2.61
CA TYR A 62 26.60 -17.62 1.39
C TYR A 62 27.27 -16.37 0.80
N TRP A 63 26.64 -15.20 0.92
CA TRP A 63 27.11 -13.91 0.37
C TRP A 63 26.90 -12.75 1.37
N PRO A 64 27.67 -12.69 2.47
CA PRO A 64 27.44 -11.74 3.56
C PRO A 64 27.55 -10.26 3.13
N GLN A 65 28.29 -9.95 2.06
CA GLN A 65 28.42 -8.60 1.52
C GLN A 65 27.14 -8.13 0.79
N ALA A 66 26.39 -9.06 0.18
CA ALA A 66 25.14 -8.78 -0.51
C ALA A 66 23.92 -8.70 0.44
N ALA A 67 24.05 -9.21 1.66
CA ALA A 67 22.96 -9.23 2.62
C ALA A 67 22.48 -7.83 3.03
N LEU A 68 21.16 -7.65 3.10
CA LEU A 68 20.54 -6.44 3.61
C LEU A 68 20.76 -6.32 5.13
N ARG A 69 21.20 -5.15 5.55
CA ARG A 69 21.38 -4.79 6.96
C ARG A 69 20.04 -4.34 7.57
N SER A 70 19.92 -4.39 8.89
CA SER A 70 18.70 -3.98 9.60
C SER A 70 18.28 -2.54 9.27
N GLY A 71 19.22 -1.61 9.12
CA GLY A 71 18.91 -0.23 8.71
C GLY A 71 18.38 -0.13 7.28
N GLU A 72 18.86 -0.99 6.37
CA GLU A 72 18.39 -1.02 4.97
C GLU A 72 16.98 -1.60 4.88
N LEU A 73 16.69 -2.67 5.63
CA LEU A 73 15.36 -3.24 5.74
C LEU A 73 14.34 -2.24 6.29
N LEU A 74 14.71 -1.49 7.34
CA LEU A 74 13.85 -0.44 7.89
C LEU A 74 13.66 0.73 6.93
N THR A 75 14.69 1.09 6.15
CA THR A 75 14.57 2.13 5.12
C THR A 75 13.55 1.71 4.05
N ILE A 76 13.68 0.49 3.52
CA ILE A 76 12.75 -0.06 2.54
C ILE A 76 11.33 -0.12 3.12
N TYR A 77 11.19 -0.59 4.36
CA TYR A 77 9.89 -0.63 5.04
C TYR A 77 9.23 0.75 5.13
N VAL A 78 9.95 1.79 5.55
CA VAL A 78 9.41 3.16 5.65
C VAL A 78 9.01 3.70 4.27
N MET A 79 9.80 3.43 3.23
CA MET A 79 9.46 3.82 1.85
C MET A 79 8.16 3.16 1.39
N LEU A 80 8.02 1.85 1.64
CA LEU A 80 6.82 1.09 1.28
C LEU A 80 5.60 1.57 2.05
N VAL A 81 5.72 1.81 3.36
CA VAL A 81 4.64 2.36 4.19
C VAL A 81 4.13 3.68 3.60
N GLY A 82 5.02 4.62 3.28
CA GLY A 82 4.61 5.89 2.70
C GLY A 82 3.85 5.75 1.38
N ALA A 83 4.32 4.87 0.49
CA ALA A 83 3.65 4.61 -0.78
C ALA A 83 2.29 3.90 -0.61
N THR A 84 2.22 2.87 0.24
CA THR A 84 0.97 2.16 0.49
C THR A 84 -0.05 3.00 1.26
N SER A 85 0.39 3.93 2.12
CA SER A 85 -0.51 4.89 2.79
C SER A 85 -1.20 5.81 1.79
N LEU A 86 -0.47 6.29 0.78
CA LEU A 86 -1.05 7.14 -0.27
C LEU A 86 -2.00 6.35 -1.18
N GLY A 87 -1.61 5.13 -1.54
CA GLY A 87 -2.41 4.26 -2.40
C GLY A 87 -3.49 3.44 -1.68
N ALA A 88 -3.71 3.64 -0.38
CA ALA A 88 -4.62 2.84 0.43
C ALA A 88 -6.10 3.00 0.02
N TYR A 89 -6.91 2.02 0.42
CA TYR A 89 -8.36 2.12 0.45
C TYR A 89 -8.82 3.39 1.17
N GLY A 90 -9.80 4.10 0.62
CA GLY A 90 -10.27 5.38 1.20
C GLY A 90 -9.39 6.59 0.90
N MET A 91 -8.27 6.43 0.18
CA MET A 91 -7.40 7.54 -0.24
C MET A 91 -7.34 7.65 -1.77
N MET A 92 -6.22 7.29 -2.42
CA MET A 92 -6.12 7.45 -3.88
C MET A 92 -7.08 6.53 -4.66
N GLN A 93 -7.39 5.34 -4.15
CA GLN A 93 -8.28 4.41 -4.84
C GLN A 93 -9.67 5.01 -5.07
N ASP A 94 -10.27 5.54 -4.00
CA ASP A 94 -11.60 6.17 -4.03
C ASP A 94 -11.58 7.49 -4.79
N LEU A 95 -10.49 8.25 -4.67
CA LEU A 95 -10.33 9.54 -5.32
C LEU A 95 -10.55 9.45 -6.84
N PHE A 96 -9.89 8.49 -7.50
CA PHE A 96 -10.01 8.34 -8.96
C PHE A 96 -11.43 7.94 -9.39
N ALA A 97 -12.16 7.19 -8.55
CA ALA A 97 -13.57 6.89 -8.79
C ALA A 97 -14.44 8.14 -8.66
N VAL A 98 -14.22 8.97 -7.63
CA VAL A 98 -15.07 10.13 -7.32
C VAL A 98 -14.88 11.27 -8.32
N ILE A 99 -13.66 11.57 -8.75
CA ILE A 99 -13.42 12.75 -9.60
C ILE A 99 -14.00 12.60 -11.01
N ALA A 100 -14.09 11.37 -11.52
CA ALA A 100 -14.60 11.06 -12.86
C ALA A 100 -16.13 10.89 -12.90
N HIS A 101 -16.72 10.47 -11.78
CA HIS A 101 -18.13 10.06 -11.71
C HIS A 101 -19.14 11.13 -12.15
N PRO A 102 -19.03 12.41 -11.75
CA PRO A 102 -20.01 13.42 -12.17
C PRO A 102 -20.06 13.63 -13.67
N TYR A 103 -18.92 13.48 -14.37
CA TYR A 103 -18.84 13.67 -15.81
C TYR A 103 -19.31 12.44 -16.59
N GLN A 104 -19.02 11.23 -16.11
CA GLN A 104 -19.46 10.00 -16.77
C GLN A 104 -20.98 9.77 -16.66
N TYR A 105 -21.56 10.08 -15.50
CA TYR A 105 -22.95 9.74 -15.19
C TYR A 105 -23.91 10.94 -15.25
N ALA A 106 -23.49 12.08 -15.83
CA ALA A 106 -24.40 13.19 -16.09
C ALA A 106 -25.41 12.80 -17.18
N THR A 107 -26.71 12.88 -16.87
CA THR A 107 -27.79 12.63 -17.82
C THR A 107 -28.78 13.79 -17.82
N PRO A 108 -29.61 13.95 -18.88
CA PRO A 108 -30.65 14.97 -18.90
C PRO A 108 -31.65 14.87 -17.74
N GLU A 109 -31.87 13.67 -17.19
CA GLU A 109 -32.81 13.42 -16.09
C GLU A 109 -32.27 13.88 -14.73
N ASN A 110 -30.94 13.78 -14.51
CA ASN A 110 -30.32 14.23 -13.26
C ASN A 110 -29.83 15.68 -13.31
N ASP A 111 -29.70 16.24 -14.52
CA ASP A 111 -29.29 17.62 -14.79
C ASP A 111 -27.98 18.04 -14.06
N TRP A 112 -27.09 17.08 -13.79
CA TRP A 112 -25.87 17.34 -13.03
C TRP A 112 -24.94 18.35 -13.69
N GLN A 113 -24.97 18.40 -15.02
CA GLN A 113 -24.20 19.36 -15.80
C GLN A 113 -24.59 20.80 -15.46
N ALA A 114 -25.89 21.13 -15.46
CA ALA A 114 -26.35 22.48 -15.15
C ALA A 114 -26.22 22.81 -13.65
N LEU A 115 -26.45 21.82 -12.79
CA LEU A 115 -26.46 21.99 -11.34
C LEU A 115 -25.04 22.14 -10.75
N PHE A 116 -24.10 21.29 -11.17
CA PHE A 116 -22.85 21.06 -10.43
C PHE A 116 -21.57 21.40 -11.18
N PHE A 117 -21.51 21.29 -12.51
CA PHE A 117 -20.22 21.38 -13.22
C PHE A 117 -19.52 22.73 -13.04
N ARG A 118 -20.28 23.82 -12.85
CA ARG A 118 -19.74 25.14 -12.52
C ARG A 118 -18.94 25.20 -11.22
N TYR A 119 -19.17 24.25 -10.30
CA TYR A 119 -18.47 24.14 -9.02
C TYR A 119 -17.34 23.11 -9.03
N ILE A 120 -17.13 22.40 -10.14
CA ILE A 120 -16.06 21.41 -10.28
C ILE A 120 -14.99 22.00 -11.20
N PRO A 121 -13.87 22.48 -10.63
CA PRO A 121 -12.78 23.00 -11.43
C PRO A 121 -12.24 21.95 -12.40
N VAL A 122 -12.09 22.34 -13.67
CA VAL A 122 -11.64 21.48 -14.78
C VAL A 122 -10.26 20.86 -14.54
N TYR A 123 -9.44 21.43 -13.65
CA TYR A 123 -8.12 20.89 -13.32
C TYR A 123 -8.15 19.74 -12.29
N LEU A 124 -9.30 19.44 -11.67
CA LEU A 124 -9.45 18.36 -10.69
C LEU A 124 -9.97 17.04 -11.28
N THR A 125 -10.48 17.07 -12.51
CA THR A 125 -11.15 15.94 -13.18
C THR A 125 -10.72 15.88 -14.65
N PRO A 126 -10.69 14.70 -15.30
CA PRO A 126 -10.48 14.61 -16.73
C PRO A 126 -11.65 15.25 -17.48
N ASP A 127 -11.36 16.08 -18.47
CA ASP A 127 -12.35 16.82 -19.27
C ASP A 127 -12.66 16.17 -20.64
N ASP A 128 -12.04 15.04 -20.94
CA ASP A 128 -12.18 14.32 -22.21
C ASP A 128 -13.12 13.10 -22.09
N PRO A 129 -14.32 13.14 -22.68
CA PRO A 129 -15.29 12.04 -22.59
C PRO A 129 -14.71 10.71 -23.07
N ALA A 130 -13.92 10.70 -24.15
CA ALA A 130 -13.35 9.45 -24.67
C ALA A 130 -12.33 8.83 -23.71
N ALA A 131 -11.64 9.65 -22.90
CA ALA A 131 -10.72 9.17 -21.89
C ALA A 131 -11.45 8.65 -20.64
N LEU A 132 -12.64 9.19 -20.34
CA LEU A 132 -13.53 8.69 -19.29
C LEU A 132 -14.20 7.38 -19.71
N ASP A 133 -14.75 7.31 -20.92
CA ASP A 133 -15.32 6.08 -21.48
C ASP A 133 -14.28 4.95 -21.48
N ALA A 134 -13.06 5.23 -21.97
CA ALA A 134 -11.97 4.26 -21.94
C ALA A 134 -11.56 3.82 -20.51
N TYR A 135 -11.75 4.67 -19.50
CA TYR A 135 -11.49 4.35 -18.10
C TYR A 135 -12.59 3.45 -17.51
N TYR A 136 -13.86 3.73 -17.81
CA TYR A 136 -15.01 2.98 -17.28
C TYR A 136 -15.27 1.67 -18.01
N GLU A 137 -15.21 1.66 -19.35
CA GLU A 137 -15.44 0.47 -20.17
C GLU A 137 -14.25 -0.50 -20.13
N GLY A 138 -13.05 0.02 -19.86
CA GLY A 138 -11.82 -0.74 -19.94
C GLY A 138 -11.44 -1.07 -21.39
N GLY A 139 -10.60 -2.09 -21.58
CA GLY A 139 -10.16 -2.53 -22.92
C GLY A 139 -9.20 -1.59 -23.65
N SER A 140 -8.84 -0.46 -23.04
CA SER A 140 -7.85 0.49 -23.57
C SER A 140 -6.59 0.57 -22.71
N SER A 141 -5.59 1.30 -23.19
CA SER A 141 -4.33 1.50 -22.48
C SER A 141 -4.19 2.93 -21.98
N LEU A 142 -3.64 3.08 -20.76
CA LEU A 142 -3.21 4.37 -20.25
C LEU A 142 -2.12 4.99 -21.14
N HIS A 143 -1.33 4.19 -21.86
CA HIS A 143 -0.22 4.68 -22.68
C HIS A 143 -0.64 5.43 -23.95
N VAL A 144 -1.94 5.47 -24.26
CA VAL A 144 -2.46 6.29 -25.34
C VAL A 144 -2.25 7.77 -25.00
N SER A 145 -1.65 8.53 -25.91
CA SER A 145 -1.26 9.93 -25.69
C SER A 145 -2.45 10.85 -25.34
N ARG A 146 -3.66 10.49 -25.79
CA ARG A 146 -4.91 11.18 -25.44
C ARG A 146 -5.26 10.97 -23.96
N HIS A 147 -5.23 9.72 -23.47
CA HIS A 147 -5.52 9.39 -22.08
C HIS A 147 -4.50 10.01 -21.13
N LEU A 148 -3.20 9.91 -21.45
CA LEU A 148 -2.15 10.55 -20.65
C LEU A 148 -2.39 12.05 -20.49
N ARG A 149 -2.74 12.75 -21.57
CA ARG A 149 -2.98 14.20 -21.53
C ARG A 149 -4.21 14.57 -20.70
N ALA A 150 -5.30 13.82 -20.86
CA ALA A 150 -6.54 14.03 -20.10
C ALA A 150 -6.31 13.84 -18.58
N TRP A 151 -5.52 12.83 -18.20
CA TRP A 151 -5.28 12.50 -16.80
C TRP A 151 -4.07 13.21 -16.17
N ALA A 152 -3.13 13.73 -16.96
CA ALA A 152 -1.89 14.33 -16.44
C ALA A 152 -2.14 15.51 -15.50
N ARG A 153 -3.06 16.42 -15.87
CA ARG A 153 -3.34 17.61 -15.07
C ARG A 153 -4.04 17.26 -13.74
N PRO A 154 -5.13 16.48 -13.72
CA PRO A 154 -5.71 15.98 -12.46
C PRO A 154 -4.70 15.21 -11.60
N ALA A 155 -3.94 14.29 -12.20
CA ALA A 155 -2.96 13.49 -11.46
C ALA A 155 -1.87 14.36 -10.81
N LEU A 156 -1.43 15.42 -11.48
CA LEU A 156 -0.44 16.35 -10.92
C LEU A 156 -1.02 17.17 -9.76
N VAL A 157 -2.23 17.74 -9.92
CA VAL A 157 -2.86 18.55 -8.87
C VAL A 157 -3.12 17.71 -7.61
N TRP A 158 -3.71 16.52 -7.78
CA TRP A 158 -3.98 15.60 -6.68
C TRP A 158 -2.69 15.01 -6.09
N GLY A 159 -1.67 14.76 -6.91
CA GLY A 159 -0.35 14.34 -6.44
C GLY A 159 0.32 15.39 -5.56
N VAL A 160 0.32 16.65 -5.98
CA VAL A 160 0.86 17.77 -5.18
C VAL A 160 0.07 17.91 -3.87
N PHE A 161 -1.26 17.84 -3.93
CA PHE A 161 -2.10 17.90 -2.73
C PHE A 161 -1.80 16.76 -1.76
N ALA A 162 -1.67 15.53 -2.24
CA ALA A 162 -1.31 14.38 -1.42
C ALA A 162 0.08 14.53 -0.78
N CYS A 163 1.07 15.02 -1.54
CA CYS A 163 2.40 15.33 -1.00
C CYS A 163 2.34 16.38 0.11
N LEU A 164 1.52 17.42 -0.05
CA LEU A 164 1.34 18.47 0.96
C LEU A 164 0.68 17.92 2.23
N ILE A 165 -0.33 17.04 2.10
CA ILE A 165 -0.95 16.37 3.25
C ILE A 165 0.08 15.53 4.01
N VAL A 166 0.84 14.70 3.31
CA VAL A 166 1.88 13.87 3.95
C VAL A 166 2.93 14.75 4.63
N TRP A 167 3.35 15.83 3.96
CA TRP A 167 4.28 16.80 4.54
C TRP A 167 3.74 17.45 5.82
N MET A 168 2.48 17.88 5.81
CA MET A 168 1.82 18.43 6.98
C MET A 168 1.75 17.41 8.12
N MET A 169 1.36 16.17 7.83
CA MET A 169 1.33 15.09 8.82
C MET A 169 2.71 14.81 9.42
N LEU A 170 3.77 14.85 8.60
CA LEU A 170 5.14 14.74 9.08
C LEU A 170 5.50 15.92 10.00
N CYS A 171 5.14 17.14 9.65
CA CYS A 171 5.35 18.31 10.50
C CYS A 171 4.65 18.16 11.86
N VAL A 172 3.38 17.75 11.87
CA VAL A 172 2.64 17.48 13.11
C VAL A 172 3.33 16.40 13.93
N ASN A 173 3.77 15.31 13.30
CA ASN A 173 4.50 14.24 13.98
C ASN A 173 5.81 14.77 14.59
N THR A 174 6.55 15.67 13.92
CA THR A 174 7.79 16.22 14.51
C THR A 174 7.55 17.04 15.79
N LEU A 175 6.41 17.74 15.88
CA LEU A 175 6.00 18.51 17.05
C LEU A 175 5.55 17.58 18.20
N LEU A 176 4.70 16.60 17.88
CA LEU A 176 4.08 15.72 18.87
C LEU A 176 5.00 14.58 19.33
N ARG A 177 6.01 14.18 18.53
CA ARG A 177 6.87 13.02 18.87
C ARG A 177 7.47 13.13 20.27
N ARG A 178 7.88 14.33 20.68
CA ARG A 178 8.57 14.53 21.96
C ARG A 178 7.60 14.36 23.13
N GLN A 179 6.40 14.92 22.98
CA GLN A 179 5.31 14.79 23.93
C GLN A 179 4.91 13.31 24.10
N TRP A 180 4.62 12.62 22.99
CA TRP A 180 4.20 11.22 23.01
C TRP A 180 5.26 10.26 23.53
N ILE A 181 6.53 10.46 23.17
CA ILE A 181 7.61 9.54 23.57
C ILE A 181 8.08 9.82 24.99
N GLU A 182 8.36 11.08 25.35
CA GLU A 182 9.03 11.41 26.62
C GLU A 182 8.04 11.58 27.77
N ARG A 183 6.89 12.24 27.52
CA ARG A 183 5.93 12.58 28.59
C ARG A 183 4.84 11.54 28.74
N GLU A 184 4.16 11.21 27.65
CA GLU A 184 3.01 10.31 27.66
C GLU A 184 3.39 8.83 27.54
N ARG A 185 4.63 8.55 27.11
CA ARG A 185 5.17 7.19 26.92
C ARG A 185 4.22 6.29 26.13
N LEU A 186 3.65 6.86 25.07
CA LEU A 186 2.72 6.16 24.21
C LEU A 186 3.39 4.89 23.64
N VAL A 187 2.73 3.75 23.81
CA VAL A 187 3.22 2.49 23.26
C VAL A 187 2.86 2.44 21.78
N PHE A 188 3.83 2.10 20.92
CA PHE A 188 3.64 1.94 19.48
C PHE A 188 3.64 0.45 19.08
N PRO A 189 2.56 -0.31 19.36
CA PRO A 189 2.54 -1.75 19.17
C PRO A 189 2.71 -2.16 17.70
N ILE A 190 2.16 -1.38 16.77
CA ILE A 190 2.17 -1.67 15.32
C ILE A 190 3.61 -1.73 14.77
N VAL A 191 4.54 -0.98 15.36
CA VAL A 191 5.93 -0.90 14.90
C VAL A 191 6.79 -2.05 15.46
N GLN A 192 6.32 -2.78 16.47
CA GLN A 192 7.10 -3.83 17.13
C GLN A 192 7.42 -5.00 16.19
N LEU A 193 6.46 -5.46 15.39
CA LEU A 193 6.66 -6.55 14.44
C LEU A 193 7.67 -6.18 13.34
N PRO A 194 7.53 -5.05 12.61
CA PRO A 194 8.55 -4.60 11.66
C PRO A 194 9.95 -4.46 12.27
N LEU A 195 10.04 -3.92 13.49
CA LEU A 195 11.32 -3.80 14.18
C LEU A 195 11.93 -5.16 14.51
N ALA A 196 11.12 -6.13 14.96
CA ALA A 196 11.58 -7.49 15.25
C ALA A 196 12.11 -8.18 13.98
N LEU A 197 11.37 -8.09 12.88
CA LEU A 197 11.74 -8.63 11.57
C LEU A 197 13.05 -8.03 11.04
N ALA A 198 13.24 -6.71 11.18
CA ALA A 198 14.43 -6.06 10.67
C ALA A 198 15.69 -6.30 11.54
N ARG A 199 15.52 -6.39 12.87
CA ARG A 199 16.66 -6.41 13.81
C ARG A 199 17.24 -7.78 14.10
N SER A 200 16.49 -8.88 13.98
CA SER A 200 16.86 -10.10 14.71
C SER A 200 16.87 -11.38 13.88
N GLY A 201 18.00 -12.09 13.93
CA GLY A 201 18.09 -13.50 13.51
C GLY A 201 17.53 -14.47 14.56
N SER A 202 17.40 -14.06 15.82
CA SER A 202 16.82 -14.87 16.91
C SER A 202 15.31 -15.01 16.80
N PHE A 203 14.60 -13.99 16.30
CA PHE A 203 13.16 -14.06 16.02
C PHE A 203 12.85 -15.23 15.08
N PHE A 204 13.59 -15.35 13.98
CA PHE A 204 13.48 -16.47 13.03
C PHE A 204 13.99 -17.81 13.55
N ARG A 205 14.67 -17.87 14.71
CA ARG A 205 15.06 -19.14 15.35
C ARG A 205 14.00 -19.68 16.32
N SER A 206 12.98 -18.88 16.64
CA SER A 206 11.91 -19.31 17.55
C SER A 206 11.06 -20.41 16.91
N ARG A 207 11.04 -21.60 17.51
CA ARG A 207 10.18 -22.71 17.06
C ARG A 207 8.70 -22.39 17.23
N LEU A 208 8.34 -21.70 18.31
CA LEU A 208 6.96 -21.27 18.59
C LEU A 208 6.43 -20.35 17.50
N LEU A 209 7.26 -19.44 16.97
CA LEU A 209 6.89 -18.57 15.86
C LEU A 209 6.49 -19.40 14.64
N TRP A 210 7.32 -20.36 14.24
CA TRP A 210 7.07 -21.20 13.06
C TRP A 210 5.92 -22.18 13.25
N ILE A 211 5.69 -22.68 14.46
CA ILE A 211 4.50 -23.50 14.77
C ILE A 211 3.23 -22.66 14.60
N GLY A 212 3.19 -21.46 15.20
CA GLY A 212 2.04 -20.56 15.08
C GLY A 212 1.80 -20.11 13.64
N PHE A 213 2.85 -19.65 12.95
CA PHE A 213 2.78 -19.26 11.55
C PHE A 213 2.34 -20.42 10.65
N GLY A 214 2.93 -21.61 10.83
CA GLY A 214 2.61 -22.79 10.04
C GLY A 214 1.18 -23.28 10.25
N MET A 215 0.68 -23.21 11.49
CA MET A 215 -0.70 -23.57 11.81
C MET A 215 -1.70 -22.65 11.12
N VAL A 216 -1.53 -21.33 11.28
CA VAL A 216 -2.44 -20.34 10.65
C VAL A 216 -2.32 -20.40 9.13
N ALA A 217 -1.10 -20.45 8.59
CA ALA A 217 -0.88 -20.56 7.15
C ALA A 217 -1.47 -21.85 6.55
N ALA A 218 -1.44 -22.97 7.28
CA ALA A 218 -2.06 -24.20 6.82
C ALA A 218 -3.59 -24.09 6.74
N ILE A 219 -4.21 -23.48 7.76
CA ILE A 219 -5.66 -23.24 7.78
C ILE A 219 -6.04 -22.31 6.62
N ASP A 220 -5.39 -21.15 6.50
CA ASP A 220 -5.67 -20.19 5.42
C ASP A 220 -5.42 -20.77 4.03
N LEU A 221 -4.41 -21.65 3.88
CA LEU A 221 -4.14 -22.32 2.62
C LEU A 221 -5.21 -23.35 2.27
N ILE A 222 -5.69 -24.12 3.25
CA ILE A 222 -6.80 -25.08 3.04
C ILE A 222 -8.05 -24.34 2.63
N ASP A 223 -8.38 -23.24 3.30
CA ASP A 223 -9.55 -22.41 2.97
C ASP A 223 -9.39 -21.75 1.59
N GLY A 224 -8.20 -21.20 1.30
CA GLY A 224 -7.90 -20.66 -0.02
C GLY A 224 -8.01 -21.71 -1.14
N LEU A 225 -7.58 -22.95 -0.88
CA LEU A 225 -7.73 -24.06 -1.79
C LEU A 225 -9.19 -24.50 -1.93
N HIS A 226 -10.00 -24.47 -0.86
CA HIS A 226 -11.43 -24.75 -0.94
C HIS A 226 -12.17 -23.74 -1.84
N VAL A 227 -11.82 -22.46 -1.73
CA VAL A 227 -12.39 -21.40 -2.59
C VAL A 227 -12.04 -21.63 -4.07
N LEU A 228 -10.81 -22.06 -4.38
CA LEU A 228 -10.37 -22.33 -5.76
C LEU A 228 -10.86 -23.70 -6.27
N TYR A 229 -10.92 -24.69 -5.39
CA TYR A 229 -11.29 -26.08 -5.66
C TYR A 229 -12.27 -26.57 -4.58
N PRO A 230 -13.59 -26.44 -4.80
CA PRO A 230 -14.61 -26.80 -3.82
C PRO A 230 -14.60 -28.27 -3.36
N ALA A 231 -13.85 -29.14 -4.05
CA ALA A 231 -13.62 -30.54 -3.65
C ALA A 231 -12.75 -30.71 -2.39
N VAL A 232 -11.92 -29.72 -2.03
CA VAL A 232 -11.17 -29.72 -0.77
C VAL A 232 -12.12 -29.33 0.36
N PRO A 233 -12.23 -30.03 1.50
CA PRO A 233 -13.12 -29.60 2.58
C PRO A 233 -12.58 -28.32 3.26
N GLY A 234 -13.41 -27.27 3.30
CA GLY A 234 -13.08 -26.01 3.96
C GLY A 234 -13.21 -26.09 5.48
N ILE A 235 -12.34 -25.37 6.19
CA ILE A 235 -12.40 -25.20 7.63
C ILE A 235 -12.99 -23.81 7.84
N ASN A 236 -14.32 -23.66 7.89
CA ASN A 236 -14.97 -22.34 7.96
C ASN A 236 -14.59 -21.55 9.24
N VAL A 237 -13.41 -20.91 9.26
CA VAL A 237 -12.91 -20.10 10.37
C VAL A 237 -13.32 -18.64 10.21
N LYS A 238 -13.56 -18.18 8.98
CA LYS A 238 -14.10 -16.84 8.71
C LYS A 238 -15.60 -16.80 8.97
N LEU A 239 -16.02 -15.93 9.88
CA LEU A 239 -17.42 -15.52 9.97
C LEU A 239 -17.78 -14.81 8.66
N TYR A 240 -18.81 -15.32 7.99
CA TYR A 240 -19.45 -14.60 6.91
C TYR A 240 -20.21 -13.43 7.55
N ASP A 241 -19.78 -12.20 7.27
CA ASP A 241 -20.59 -10.99 7.45
C ASP A 241 -21.46 -10.78 6.19
#